data_AF-A0A432SRK3-F1
#
_entry.id   AF-A0A432SRK3-F1
#
_cell.length_a   1.000
_cell.length_b   1.000
_cell.length_c   1.000
_cell.angle_alpha   90.00
_cell.angle_beta   90.00
_cell.angle_gamma   90.00
#
_symmetry.space_group_name_H-M   'P 1'
#
loop_
_entity.id
_entity.type
_entity.pdbx_description
1 polymer ?
#
loop_
_entity_poly.entity_id
_entity_poly.type
_entity_poly.pdbx_seq_one_letter_code
_entity_poly.pdbx_strand_id
1 'polypeptide(L)' 'MAESKHTEHVHHINPYSPEFETMVPTGVVKFFRTCVIWQFIRFIMINIKMLIVVRKSHH' A
#
# COMPACT_ATOMS: atom_id res chain seq x y z
N MET A 1 -20.21 -10.15 -40.81
CA MET A 1 -20.30 -9.01 -39.87
C MET A 1 -21.04 -9.53 -38.64
N ALA A 2 -20.60 -9.46 -37.39
CA ALA A 2 -19.39 -8.99 -36.74
C ALA A 2 -19.49 -9.49 -35.28
N GLU A 3 -18.63 -10.40 -34.82
CA GLU A 3 -18.46 -10.73 -33.39
C GLU A 3 -17.07 -11.39 -33.22
N SER A 4 -16.02 -10.62 -33.50
CA SER A 4 -15.15 -10.01 -32.47
C SER A 4 -14.38 -11.03 -31.63
N LYS A 5 -13.30 -11.50 -32.24
CA LYS A 5 -12.02 -11.96 -31.69
C LYS A 5 -11.61 -11.33 -30.34
N HIS A 6 -12.15 -11.78 -29.20
CA HIS A 6 -11.85 -11.14 -27.91
C HIS A 6 -11.48 -12.05 -26.72
N THR A 7 -10.92 -13.25 -26.92
CA THR A 7 -10.53 -14.11 -25.77
C THR A 7 -9.28 -14.96 -25.98
N GLU A 8 -8.24 -14.46 -26.67
CA GLU A 8 -7.04 -15.27 -27.00
C GLU A 8 -5.71 -14.69 -26.48
N HIS A 9 -5.73 -13.81 -25.45
CA HIS A 9 -4.50 -13.18 -24.90
C HIS A 9 -4.34 -13.27 -23.37
N VAL A 10 -5.14 -14.10 -22.69
CA VAL A 10 -5.13 -14.25 -21.22
C VAL A 10 -4.79 -15.67 -20.78
N HIS A 11 -3.79 -16.29 -21.40
CA HIS A 11 -3.45 -17.70 -21.15
C HIS A 11 -2.01 -17.95 -20.65
N HIS A 12 -1.45 -17.01 -19.87
CA HIS A 12 -0.15 -17.21 -19.20
C HIS A 12 -0.05 -16.58 -17.80
N ILE A 13 -0.93 -15.65 -17.43
CA ILE A 13 -0.91 -15.09 -16.07
C ILE A 13 -1.48 -16.09 -15.07
N ASN A 14 -0.59 -16.82 -14.37
CA ASN A 14 -0.98 -17.65 -13.25
C ASN A 14 -1.42 -16.74 -12.10
N PRO A 15 -2.71 -16.76 -11.67
CA PRO A 15 -3.23 -15.87 -10.63
C PRO A 15 -2.63 -16.12 -9.23
N TYR A 16 -1.82 -17.17 -9.07
CA TYR A 16 -1.11 -17.55 -7.84
C TYR A 16 0.41 -17.55 -7.99
N SER A 17 0.95 -16.82 -8.97
CA SER A 17 2.39 -16.59 -9.06
C SER A 17 2.85 -15.61 -7.95
N PRO A 18 4.05 -15.78 -7.37
CA PRO A 18 4.54 -14.90 -6.29
C PRO A 18 4.57 -13.42 -6.69
N GLU A 19 4.77 -13.13 -7.98
CA GLU A 19 4.68 -11.78 -8.54
C GLU A 19 3.27 -11.16 -8.46
N PHE A 20 2.19 -11.95 -8.42
CA PHE A 20 0.81 -11.48 -8.23
C PHE A 20 0.51 -11.08 -6.77
N GLU A 21 1.28 -11.56 -5.80
CA GLU A 21 1.14 -11.14 -4.40
C GLU A 21 1.72 -9.74 -4.16
N THR A 22 2.45 -9.20 -5.13
CA THR A 22 2.90 -7.81 -5.08
C THR A 22 1.70 -6.89 -5.29
N MET A 23 0.99 -6.62 -4.19
CA MET A 23 -0.04 -5.60 -4.16
C MET A 23 0.58 -4.28 -4.60
N VAL A 24 0.41 -3.95 -5.87
CA VAL A 24 0.85 -2.70 -6.47
C VAL A 24 0.26 -1.60 -5.60
N PRO A 25 1.08 -0.74 -4.97
CA PRO A 25 0.58 0.27 -4.06
C PRO A 25 -0.36 1.17 -4.86
N THR A 26 -1.66 1.01 -4.61
CA THR A 26 -2.73 1.78 -5.24
C THR A 26 -2.36 3.26 -5.16
N GLY A 27 -2.62 4.05 -6.20
CA GLY A 27 -2.19 5.46 -6.27
C GLY A 27 -2.54 6.28 -5.02
N VAL A 28 -3.60 5.86 -4.32
CA VAL A 28 -4.03 6.31 -2.99
C VAL A 28 -2.96 6.12 -1.90
N VAL A 29 -2.33 4.95 -1.79
CA VAL A 29 -1.22 4.67 -0.83
C VAL A 29 0.00 5.55 -1.15
N LYS A 30 0.28 5.76 -2.44
CA LYS A 30 1.37 6.64 -2.89
C LYS A 30 1.07 8.11 -2.56
N PHE A 31 -0.19 8.54 -2.72
CA PHE A 31 -0.67 9.88 -2.37
C PHE A 31 -0.62 10.14 -0.86
N PHE A 32 -1.05 9.18 -0.04
CA PHE A 32 -0.88 9.27 1.41
C PHE A 32 0.62 9.33 1.79
N ARG A 33 1.52 8.66 1.06
CA ARG A 33 2.96 8.76 1.31
C ARG A 33 3.58 10.11 0.91
N THR A 34 3.07 10.82 -0.09
CA THR A 34 3.64 12.09 -0.57
C THR A 34 3.03 13.34 0.07
N CYS A 35 1.88 13.23 0.74
CA CYS A 35 1.24 14.37 1.39
C CYS A 35 2.05 14.86 2.60
N VAL A 36 2.61 16.07 2.52
CA VAL A 36 3.42 16.70 3.58
C VAL A 36 2.61 16.91 4.87
N ILE A 37 1.32 17.22 4.75
CA ILE A 37 0.41 17.35 5.90
C ILE A 37 0.26 16.01 6.63
N TRP A 38 0.10 14.92 5.88
CA TRP A 38 0.02 13.57 6.45
C TRP A 38 1.36 13.12 7.04
N GLN A 39 2.48 13.47 6.41
CA GLN A 39 3.82 13.23 6.96
C GLN A 39 4.01 13.93 8.31
N PHE A 40 3.54 15.17 8.46
CA PHE A 40 3.61 15.92 9.72
C PHE A 40 2.79 15.27 10.84
N ILE A 41 1.54 14.90 10.57
CA ILE A 41 0.67 14.20 11.53
C ILE A 41 1.30 12.86 11.94
N ARG A 42 1.81 12.09 10.97
CA ARG A 42 2.48 10.81 11.21
C ARG A 42 3.75 10.97 12.05
N PHE A 43 4.52 12.04 11.81
CA PHE A 43 5.69 12.37 12.62
C PHE A 43 5.29 12.62 14.08
N ILE A 44 4.29 13.47 14.32
CA ILE A 44 3.79 13.76 15.67
C ILE A 44 3.31 12.47 16.37
N MET A 45 2.49 11.66 15.69
CA MET A 45 1.96 10.40 16.23
C MET A 45 3.07 9.43 16.67
N ILE A 46 4.11 9.24 15.85
CA ILE A 46 5.23 8.35 16.18
C ILE A 46 6.02 8.86 17.38
N ASN A 47 6.34 10.16 17.40
CA ASN A 47 7.08 10.79 18.50
C ASN A 47 6.31 10.67 19.82
N ILE A 48 5.01 10.95 19.82
CA ILE A 48 4.15 10.79 20.99
C ILE A 48 4.10 9.32 21.43
N LYS A 49 3.90 8.38 20.50
CA LYS A 49 3.77 6.96 20.85
C LYS A 49 5.06 6.39 21.45
N MET A 50 6.22 6.76 20.92
CA MET A 50 7.51 6.35 21.49
C MET A 50 7.73 6.96 22.88
N LEU A 51 7.38 8.24 23.07
CA LEU A 51 7.45 8.88 24.38
C LEU A 51 6.53 8.22 25.41
N ILE A 52 5.31 7.83 25.00
CA ILE A 52 4.38 7.09 25.88
C ILE A 52 4.94 5.71 26.25
N VAL A 53 5.52 4.98 25.29
CA VAL A 53 6.12 3.65 25.54
C VAL A 53 7.27 3.76 26.53
N VAL A 54 8.20 4.71 26.31
CA VAL A 54 9.32 4.96 27.22
C VAL A 54 8.81 5.34 28.61
N ARG A 55 7.80 6.21 28.72
CA ARG A 55 7.19 6.56 30.01
C ARG A 55 6.54 5.37 30.72
N LYS A 56 5.93 4.45 29.98
CA LYS A 56 5.34 3.22 30.54
C LYS A 56 6.38 2.22 31.03
N SER A 57 7.58 2.20 30.45
CA SER A 57 8.64 1.26 30.84
C SER A 57 9.35 1.62 32.15
N HIS A 58 9.15 2.82 32.69
CA HIS A 58 9.79 3.27 33.94
C HIS A 58 8.94 3.00 35.20
N HIS A 59 7.86 2.22 35.11
CA HIS A 59 7.01 1.81 36.23
C HIS A 59 6.76 0.30 36.20
#